data_AF-A0A7X6VSV4-F1
#
_entry.id   AF-A0A7X6VSV4-F1
#
_cell.length_a   1.000
_cell.length_b   1.000
_cell.length_c   1.000
_cell.angle_alpha   90.00
_cell.angle_beta   90.00
_cell.angle_gamma   90.00
#
_symmetry.space_group_name_H-M   'P 1'
#
loop_
_entity.id
_entity.type
_entity.pdbx_description
1 polymer ?
#
loop_
_entity_poly.entity_id
_entity_poly.type
_entity_poly.pdbx_seq_one_letter_code
_entity_poly.pdbx_strand_id
1 'polypeptide(L)'
;MVTFLGTTLFPALAENLFLCYLAILGGPIPAIIFQGIVKAFHWFFPILPNMQWMTATLIGTFVPVLCLVLVQQGYLTETKKATKIHDQEDIKGSFIASVTVILLVWFAVGVFSIYPSVIISGSMYPSIKIGDMIIVKKCKADQINKGDIIQFEIENKIRIVHRVIDIKEENGQRYFITKGDNNISPDSDPVLAHQIKGNVVAILPKVGWATIAIRSNSLEFFAQTAEEVNSGGGSEE
;
A
#
# COMPACT_ATOMS: atom_id res chain seq x y z
N MET A 1 -33.41 -4.57 29.04
CA MET A 1 -31.98 -4.70 28.71
C MET A 1 -31.49 -3.56 27.83
N VAL A 2 -32.14 -3.29 26.68
CA VAL A 2 -31.76 -2.18 25.77
C VAL A 2 -31.79 -0.80 26.44
N THR A 3 -32.79 -0.54 27.28
CA THR A 3 -32.92 0.72 28.02
C THR A 3 -31.74 0.95 28.96
N PHE A 4 -31.32 -0.06 29.73
CA PHE A 4 -30.15 0.01 30.62
C PHE A 4 -28.83 0.22 29.85
N LEU A 5 -28.66 -0.48 28.73
CA LEU A 5 -27.50 -0.29 27.86
C LEU A 5 -27.43 1.16 27.35
N GLY A 6 -28.57 1.68 26.88
CA GLY A 6 -28.71 3.04 26.37
C GLY A 6 -28.48 4.11 27.43
N THR A 7 -29.22 4.08 28.52
CA THR A 7 -29.25 5.19 29.48
C THR A 7 -28.07 5.22 30.43
N THR A 8 -27.41 4.07 30.64
CA THR A 8 -26.42 3.93 31.72
C THR A 8 -25.04 3.58 31.17
N LEU A 9 -24.94 2.55 30.32
CA LEU A 9 -23.63 2.06 29.87
C LEU A 9 -22.95 3.04 28.90
N PHE A 10 -23.62 3.47 27.84
CA PHE A 10 -23.01 4.34 26.83
C PHE A 10 -22.61 5.72 27.36
N PRO A 11 -23.47 6.44 28.10
CA PRO A 11 -23.10 7.71 28.71
C PRO A 11 -21.94 7.57 29.71
N ALA A 12 -21.98 6.53 30.57
CA ALA A 12 -20.91 6.30 31.54
C ALA A 12 -19.57 6.00 30.86
N LEU A 13 -19.57 5.22 29.77
CA LEU A 13 -18.34 4.92 29.04
C LEU A 13 -17.76 6.18 28.38
N ALA A 14 -18.60 7.00 27.75
CA ALA A 14 -18.17 8.26 27.15
C ALA A 14 -17.62 9.26 28.19
N GLU A 15 -18.30 9.40 29.33
CA GLU A 15 -17.87 10.27 30.42
C GLU A 15 -16.53 9.81 31.02
N ASN A 16 -16.38 8.52 31.34
CA ASN A 16 -15.13 7.99 31.89
C ASN A 16 -13.96 8.13 30.91
N LEU A 17 -14.18 7.90 29.61
CA LEU A 17 -13.16 8.09 28.58
C LEU A 17 -12.69 9.55 28.53
N PHE A 18 -13.63 10.49 28.58
CA PHE A 18 -13.32 11.92 28.59
C PHE A 18 -12.58 12.35 29.86
N LEU A 19 -13.00 11.87 31.03
CA LEU A 19 -12.33 12.16 32.31
C LEU A 19 -10.90 11.60 32.34
N CYS A 20 -10.69 10.37 31.86
CA CYS A 20 -9.34 9.80 31.71
C CYS A 20 -8.49 10.64 30.75
N TYR A 21 -9.07 11.12 29.65
CA TYR A 21 -8.37 11.97 28.69
C TYR A 21 -7.92 13.29 29.31
N LEU A 22 -8.80 13.97 30.06
CA LEU A 22 -8.44 15.17 30.81
C LEU A 22 -7.36 14.90 31.87
N ALA A 23 -7.45 13.76 32.55
CA ALA A 23 -6.49 13.35 33.56
C ALA A 23 -5.08 13.13 32.96
N ILE A 24 -5.01 12.53 31.77
CA ILE A 24 -3.74 12.34 31.05
C ILE A 24 -3.16 13.68 30.58
N LEU A 25 -3.99 14.62 30.14
CA LEU A 25 -3.52 15.91 29.62
C LEU A 25 -3.08 16.91 30.70
N GLY A 26 -3.81 16.99 31.81
CA GLY A 26 -3.61 18.06 32.80
C GLY A 26 -3.62 17.59 34.26
N GLY A 27 -3.51 16.27 34.49
CA GLY A 27 -3.60 15.68 35.83
C GLY A 27 -5.03 15.59 36.37
N PRO A 28 -5.22 15.24 37.65
CA PRO A 28 -6.56 14.96 38.20
C PRO A 28 -7.45 16.20 38.35
N ILE A 29 -6.85 17.40 38.45
CA ILE A 29 -7.56 18.66 38.72
C ILE A 29 -8.61 18.99 37.63
N PRO A 30 -8.30 19.06 36.33
CA PRO A 30 -9.29 19.34 35.28
C PRO A 30 -10.43 18.32 35.22
N ALA A 31 -10.14 17.04 35.46
CA ALA A 31 -11.17 16.00 35.51
C ALA A 31 -12.14 16.22 36.69
N ILE A 32 -11.61 16.57 37.87
CA ILE A 32 -12.42 16.89 39.07
C ILE A 32 -13.26 18.15 38.83
N ILE A 33 -12.69 19.20 38.23
CA ILE A 33 -13.41 20.45 37.93
C ILE A 33 -14.59 20.17 36.99
N PHE A 34 -14.34 19.46 35.88
CA PHE A 34 -15.39 19.13 34.93
C PHE A 34 -16.50 18.29 35.58
N GLN A 35 -16.13 17.25 36.32
CA GLN A 35 -17.12 16.41 37.01
C GLN A 35 -17.89 17.21 38.08
N GLY A 36 -17.20 18.10 38.79
CA GLY A 36 -17.80 19.00 39.76
C GLY A 36 -18.85 19.91 39.14
N ILE A 37 -18.56 20.49 37.97
CA ILE A 37 -19.50 21.35 37.24
C ILE A 37 -20.74 20.56 36.80
N VAL A 38 -20.56 19.37 36.22
CA VAL A 38 -21.69 18.53 35.76
C VAL A 38 -22.56 18.10 36.94
N LYS A 39 -21.97 17.65 38.05
CA LYS A 39 -22.73 17.26 39.25
C LYS A 39 -23.38 18.46 39.94
N ALA A 40 -22.72 19.61 39.96
CA ALA A 40 -23.28 20.84 40.50
C ALA A 40 -24.51 21.30 39.71
N PHE A 41 -24.53 21.10 38.39
CA PHE A 41 -25.69 21.40 37.56
C PHE A 41 -26.91 20.55 37.96
N HIS A 42 -26.75 19.24 38.16
CA HIS A 42 -27.82 18.37 38.64
C HIS A 42 -28.28 18.72 40.07
N TRP A 43 -27.35 19.17 40.91
CA TRP A 43 -27.66 19.60 42.26
C TRP A 43 -28.46 20.91 42.29
N PHE A 44 -28.13 21.87 41.41
CA PHE A 44 -28.81 23.17 41.33
C PHE A 44 -30.17 23.09 40.61
N PHE A 45 -30.28 22.19 39.62
CA PHE A 45 -31.51 21.94 38.87
C PHE A 45 -32.01 20.50 39.11
N PRO A 46 -32.61 20.22 40.28
CA PRO A 46 -33.04 18.88 40.65
C PRO A 46 -34.23 18.35 39.82
N ILE A 47 -34.93 19.23 39.09
CA ILE A 47 -36.10 18.88 38.27
C ILE A 47 -35.73 19.06 36.80
N LEU A 48 -35.21 18.01 36.18
CA LEU A 48 -35.03 17.93 34.74
C LEU A 48 -36.25 17.29 34.09
N PRO A 49 -36.67 17.72 32.88
CA PRO A 49 -37.76 17.08 32.16
C PRO A 49 -37.49 15.58 31.99
N ASN A 50 -38.51 14.73 32.18
CA ASN A 50 -38.39 13.29 31.92
C ASN A 50 -38.29 13.07 30.40
N MET A 51 -37.07 13.13 29.89
CA MET A 51 -36.73 12.95 28.49
C MET A 51 -36.96 11.50 28.08
N GLN A 52 -37.40 11.27 26.83
CA GLN A 52 -37.48 9.92 26.27
C GLN A 52 -36.11 9.22 26.41
N TRP A 53 -36.10 7.93 26.75
CA TRP A 53 -34.85 7.19 27.04
C TRP A 53 -33.77 7.33 25.94
N MET A 54 -34.21 7.49 24.69
CA MET A 54 -33.35 7.69 23.52
C MET A 54 -32.68 9.08 23.50
N THR A 55 -33.39 10.14 23.86
CA THR A 55 -32.81 11.49 23.93
C THR A 55 -31.86 11.62 25.12
N ALA A 56 -32.16 10.97 26.25
CA ALA A 56 -31.24 10.88 27.39
C ALA A 56 -29.92 10.17 27.02
N THR A 57 -30.02 9.05 26.29
CA THR A 57 -28.84 8.31 25.78
C THR A 57 -28.01 9.18 24.83
N LEU A 58 -28.68 9.87 23.90
CA LEU A 58 -28.04 10.70 22.90
C LEU A 58 -27.28 11.87 23.56
N ILE A 59 -27.95 12.64 24.43
CA ILE A 59 -27.32 13.79 25.11
C ILE A 59 -26.17 13.32 26.01
N GLY A 60 -26.39 12.28 26.82
CA GLY A 60 -25.40 11.78 27.77
C GLY A 60 -24.14 11.20 27.11
N THR A 61 -24.26 10.66 25.89
CA THR A 61 -23.11 10.13 25.13
C THR A 61 -22.46 11.20 24.27
N PHE A 62 -23.27 12.03 23.60
CA PHE A 62 -22.78 12.97 22.59
C PHE A 62 -22.03 14.14 23.21
N VAL A 63 -22.47 14.65 24.38
CA VAL A 63 -21.83 15.79 25.04
C VAL A 63 -20.38 15.46 25.46
N PRO A 64 -20.08 14.38 26.21
CA PRO A 64 -18.70 14.05 26.56
C PRO A 64 -17.82 13.72 25.35
N VAL A 65 -18.37 13.05 24.32
CA VAL A 65 -17.62 12.73 23.08
C VAL A 65 -17.26 14.01 22.33
N LEU A 66 -18.19 14.96 22.20
CA LEU A 66 -17.94 16.23 21.54
C LEU A 66 -16.89 17.05 22.31
N CYS A 67 -16.98 17.10 23.64
CA CYS A 67 -15.96 17.73 24.48
C CYS A 67 -14.59 17.07 24.29
N LEU A 68 -14.51 15.74 24.22
CA LEU A 68 -13.27 15.00 23.96
C LEU A 68 -12.63 15.44 22.64
N VAL A 69 -13.43 15.45 21.56
CA VAL A 69 -12.95 15.83 20.22
C VAL A 69 -12.45 17.28 20.19
N LEU A 70 -13.17 18.22 20.82
CA LEU A 70 -12.77 19.63 20.87
C LEU A 70 -11.46 19.83 21.66
N VAL A 71 -11.33 19.19 22.83
CA VAL A 71 -10.09 19.25 23.63
C VAL A 71 -8.92 18.64 22.86
N GLN A 72 -9.16 17.52 22.16
CA GLN A 72 -8.13 16.88 21.34
C GLN A 72 -7.67 17.77 20.19
N GLN A 73 -8.58 18.45 19.49
CA GLN A 73 -8.22 19.38 18.41
C GLN A 73 -7.42 20.59 18.93
N GLY A 74 -7.81 21.13 20.09
CA GLY A 74 -7.04 22.19 20.75
C GLY A 74 -5.61 21.75 21.10
N TYR A 75 -5.47 20.57 21.72
CA TYR A 75 -4.18 20.02 22.12
C TYR A 75 -3.26 19.73 20.92
N LEU A 76 -3.78 19.13 19.85
CA LEU A 76 -3.00 18.85 18.64
C LEU A 76 -2.52 20.12 17.93
N THR A 77 -3.26 21.22 18.05
CA THR A 77 -2.87 22.51 17.46
C THR A 77 -1.71 23.15 18.21
N GLU A 78 -1.71 23.05 19.53
CA GLU A 78 -0.66 23.63 20.38
C GLU A 78 0.62 22.78 20.38
N THR A 79 0.50 21.44 20.34
CA THR A 79 1.68 20.56 20.17
C THR A 79 2.36 20.74 18.82
N LYS A 80 1.59 20.92 17.72
CA LYS A 80 2.15 21.27 16.40
C LYS A 80 2.88 22.61 16.37
N LYS A 81 2.51 23.58 17.23
CA LYS A 81 3.24 24.85 17.37
C LYS A 81 4.51 24.70 18.21
N ALA A 82 4.48 23.89 19.27
CA ALA A 82 5.65 23.65 20.14
C ALA A 82 6.75 22.83 19.44
N THR A 83 6.39 21.83 18.63
CA THR A 83 7.36 21.08 17.80
C THR A 83 8.02 21.95 16.73
N LYS A 84 7.32 22.99 16.24
CA LYS A 84 7.84 23.90 15.19
C LYS A 84 8.95 24.85 15.66
N ILE A 85 9.18 25.01 16.97
CA ILE A 85 10.26 25.85 17.52
C ILE A 85 11.57 25.05 17.71
N HIS A 86 11.52 23.71 17.76
CA HIS A 86 12.71 22.85 17.89
C HIS A 86 13.25 22.33 16.54
N ASP A 87 12.47 22.40 15.47
CA ASP A 87 12.85 21.94 14.11
C ASP A 87 13.73 22.92 13.32
N GLN A 88 14.23 24.00 13.94
CA GLN A 88 15.00 25.01 13.20
C GLN A 88 16.45 24.59 12.88
N GLU A 89 16.93 23.44 13.38
CA GLU A 89 18.30 22.97 13.08
C GLU A 89 18.41 21.91 11.97
N ASP A 90 17.31 21.47 11.34
CA ASP A 90 17.38 20.44 10.28
C ASP A 90 16.67 20.82 8.97
N ILE A 91 16.96 22.04 8.51
CA ILE A 91 16.49 22.60 7.23
C ILE A 91 16.91 21.70 6.05
N LYS A 92 18.03 20.98 6.18
CA LYS A 92 18.51 19.99 5.19
C LYS A 92 17.68 18.71 5.22
N GLY A 93 17.38 18.17 6.41
CA GLY A 93 16.52 16.99 6.57
C GLY A 93 15.09 17.23 6.07
N SER A 94 14.51 18.39 6.34
CA SER A 94 13.17 18.77 5.89
C SER A 94 13.08 18.89 4.35
N PHE A 95 14.11 19.47 3.72
CA PHE A 95 14.17 19.54 2.26
C PHE A 95 14.29 18.15 1.63
N ILE A 96 15.15 17.28 2.17
CA ILE A 96 15.31 15.90 1.70
C ILE A 96 14.00 15.11 1.85
N ALA A 97 13.31 15.24 2.99
CA ALA A 97 12.03 14.58 3.23
C ALA A 97 10.95 15.07 2.25
N SER A 98 10.86 16.37 2.00
CA SER A 98 9.90 16.94 1.05
C SER A 98 10.15 16.45 -0.39
N VAL A 99 11.40 16.46 -0.84
CA VAL A 99 11.79 15.92 -2.16
C VAL A 99 11.48 14.43 -2.26
N THR A 100 11.75 13.66 -1.20
CA THR A 100 11.45 12.22 -1.16
C THR A 100 9.96 11.95 -1.28
N VAL A 101 9.12 12.72 -0.59
CA VAL A 101 7.66 12.59 -0.68
C VAL A 101 7.16 12.95 -2.08
N ILE A 102 7.67 14.03 -2.70
CA ILE A 102 7.31 14.40 -4.07
C ILE A 102 7.67 13.30 -5.06
N LEU A 103 8.87 12.71 -4.93
CA LEU A 103 9.31 11.58 -5.76
C LEU A 103 8.42 10.33 -5.56
N LEU A 104 8.06 10.01 -4.32
CA LEU A 104 7.14 8.91 -4.01
C LEU A 104 5.74 9.15 -4.59
N VAL A 105 5.24 10.39 -4.53
CA VAL A 105 3.95 10.76 -5.12
C VAL A 105 4.01 10.64 -6.64
N TRP A 106 5.07 11.12 -7.30
CA TRP A 106 5.24 10.94 -8.75
C TRP A 106 5.37 9.47 -9.15
N PHE A 107 6.01 8.66 -8.32
CA PHE A 107 6.07 7.20 -8.49
C PHE A 107 4.69 6.56 -8.36
N ALA A 108 3.91 6.93 -7.33
CA ALA A 108 2.56 6.42 -7.10
C ALA A 108 1.55 6.85 -8.17
N VAL A 109 1.63 8.09 -8.66
CA VAL A 109 0.79 8.62 -9.75
C VAL A 109 1.17 8.00 -11.10
N GLY A 110 2.29 7.26 -11.19
CA GLY A 110 2.72 6.61 -12.42
C GLY A 110 3.28 7.60 -13.44
N VAL A 111 3.83 8.73 -12.99
CA VAL A 111 4.56 9.68 -13.84
C VAL A 111 5.71 8.97 -14.56
N PHE A 112 6.34 8.03 -13.88
CA PHE A 112 7.29 7.12 -14.49
C PHE A 112 6.54 6.04 -15.26
N SER A 113 6.72 5.98 -16.57
CA SER A 113 6.20 4.92 -17.44
C SER A 113 6.93 3.58 -17.22
N ILE A 114 7.36 3.29 -16.00
CA ILE A 114 8.20 2.17 -15.62
C ILE A 114 7.47 1.39 -14.53
N TYR A 115 7.43 0.06 -14.62
CA TYR A 115 6.81 -0.80 -13.62
C TYR A 115 7.65 -2.07 -13.40
N PRO A 116 7.70 -2.60 -12.17
CA PRO A 116 8.37 -3.86 -11.89
C PRO A 116 7.54 -5.06 -12.36
N SER A 117 8.20 -6.11 -12.86
CA SER A 117 7.61 -7.41 -13.18
C SER A 117 8.52 -8.53 -12.67
N VAL A 118 7.93 -9.61 -12.16
CA VAL A 118 8.69 -10.76 -11.65
C VAL A 118 8.81 -11.83 -12.73
N ILE A 119 9.97 -12.46 -12.81
CA ILE A 119 10.26 -13.52 -13.77
C ILE A 119 9.91 -14.88 -13.18
N ILE A 120 9.05 -15.60 -13.90
CA ILE A 120 8.51 -16.90 -13.48
C ILE A 120 9.07 -18.04 -14.36
N SER A 121 9.59 -17.75 -15.55
CA SER A 121 10.15 -18.74 -16.47
C SER A 121 11.69 -18.71 -16.52
N GLY A 122 12.29 -19.86 -16.83
CA GLY A 122 13.74 -20.02 -17.04
C GLY A 122 14.21 -19.77 -18.48
N SER A 123 13.36 -19.25 -19.38
CA SER A 123 13.68 -19.11 -20.81
C SER A 123 14.77 -18.07 -21.11
N MET A 124 15.04 -17.15 -20.17
CA MET A 124 16.05 -16.11 -20.29
C MET A 124 17.35 -16.42 -19.52
N TYR A 125 17.52 -17.64 -19.02
CA TYR A 125 18.77 -18.07 -18.37
C TYR A 125 19.92 -18.12 -19.40
N PRO A 126 21.16 -17.68 -19.06
CA PRO A 126 21.64 -17.18 -17.77
C PRO A 126 21.45 -15.68 -17.53
N SER A 127 20.99 -14.91 -18.53
CA SER A 127 20.85 -13.44 -18.46
C SER A 127 19.86 -12.98 -17.39
N ILE A 128 18.76 -13.71 -17.20
CA ILE A 128 17.71 -13.43 -16.23
C ILE A 128 17.30 -14.75 -15.57
N LYS A 129 17.30 -14.80 -14.24
CA LYS A 129 16.98 -16.01 -13.48
C LYS A 129 15.55 -15.99 -12.96
N ILE A 130 15.02 -17.18 -12.69
CA ILE A 130 13.71 -17.33 -12.03
C ILE A 130 13.76 -16.63 -10.67
N GLY A 131 12.75 -15.81 -10.37
CA GLY A 131 12.68 -15.02 -9.15
C GLY A 131 13.42 -13.67 -9.18
N ASP A 132 14.07 -13.32 -10.29
CA ASP A 132 14.58 -11.96 -10.48
C ASP A 132 13.43 -10.98 -10.76
N MET A 133 13.62 -9.73 -10.32
CA MET A 133 12.69 -8.64 -10.62
C MET A 133 13.25 -7.82 -11.77
N ILE A 134 12.48 -7.71 -12.84
CA ILE A 134 12.81 -6.84 -13.97
C ILE A 134 12.03 -5.54 -13.88
N ILE A 135 12.66 -4.47 -14.33
CA ILE A 135 12.06 -3.14 -14.43
C ILE A 135 11.73 -2.89 -15.89
N VAL A 136 10.45 -2.77 -16.20
CA VAL A 136 9.95 -2.65 -17.57
C VAL A 136 9.46 -1.23 -17.80
N LYS A 137 10.01 -0.59 -18.83
CA LYS A 137 9.61 0.74 -19.28
C LYS A 137 8.65 0.58 -20.45
N LYS A 138 7.46 1.17 -20.35
CA LYS A 138 6.53 1.29 -21.47
C LYS A 138 7.20 2.15 -22.54
N CYS A 139 7.39 1.59 -23.71
CA CYS A 139 7.98 2.25 -24.87
C CYS A 139 7.09 2.02 -26.09
N LYS A 140 7.18 2.91 -27.08
CA LYS A 140 6.53 2.67 -28.38
C LYS A 140 7.31 1.59 -29.14
N ALA A 141 6.63 0.85 -30.01
CA ALA A 141 7.26 -0.18 -30.85
C ALA A 141 8.44 0.37 -31.68
N ASP A 142 8.39 1.65 -32.07
CA ASP A 142 9.45 2.29 -32.86
C ASP A 142 10.77 2.48 -32.11
N GLN A 143 10.72 2.42 -30.77
CA GLN A 143 11.89 2.60 -29.90
C GLN A 143 12.61 1.29 -29.60
N ILE A 144 12.07 0.16 -30.08
CA ILE A 144 12.61 -1.18 -29.83
C ILE A 144 13.60 -1.51 -30.92
N ASN A 145 14.79 -1.93 -30.51
CA ASN A 145 15.88 -2.30 -31.41
C ASN A 145 16.18 -3.80 -31.30
N LYS A 146 16.84 -4.32 -32.34
CA LYS A 146 17.38 -5.68 -32.32
C LYS A 146 18.36 -5.82 -31.16
N GLY A 147 18.20 -6.86 -30.35
CA GLY A 147 18.97 -7.13 -29.14
C GLY A 147 18.28 -6.72 -27.84
N ASP A 148 17.23 -5.89 -27.89
CA ASP A 148 16.46 -5.49 -26.72
C ASP A 148 15.71 -6.67 -26.11
N ILE A 149 15.58 -6.68 -24.79
CA ILE A 149 14.71 -7.63 -24.08
C ILE A 149 13.36 -6.95 -23.88
N ILE A 150 12.30 -7.56 -24.41
CA ILE A 150 10.96 -6.99 -24.37
C ILE A 150 10.03 -7.90 -23.57
N GLN A 151 9.09 -7.27 -22.87
CA GLN A 151 7.96 -7.95 -22.26
C GLN A 151 6.72 -7.74 -23.13
N PHE A 152 6.11 -8.84 -23.54
CA PHE A 152 4.87 -8.84 -24.33
C PHE A 152 3.82 -9.76 -23.70
N GLU A 153 2.57 -9.57 -24.12
CA GLU A 153 1.42 -10.33 -23.64
C GLU A 153 0.74 -11.03 -24.81
N ILE A 154 0.56 -12.34 -24.69
CA ILE A 154 -0.19 -13.16 -25.65
C ILE A 154 -1.68 -13.22 -25.27
N GLU A 155 -2.53 -13.75 -26.14
CA GLU A 155 -4.01 -13.73 -26.01
C GLU A 155 -4.54 -14.23 -24.65
N ASN A 156 -3.82 -15.15 -23.99
CA ASN A 156 -4.17 -15.68 -22.66
C ASN A 156 -3.74 -14.79 -21.48
N LYS A 157 -3.38 -13.51 -21.71
CA LYS A 157 -2.83 -12.58 -20.70
C LYS A 157 -1.54 -13.07 -20.02
N ILE A 158 -0.87 -14.03 -20.64
CA ILE A 158 0.42 -14.53 -20.17
C ILE A 158 1.50 -13.55 -20.61
N ARG A 159 2.30 -13.08 -19.65
CA ARG A 159 3.40 -12.16 -19.89
C ARG A 159 4.68 -12.95 -20.13
N ILE A 160 5.28 -12.75 -21.30
CA ILE A 160 6.50 -13.42 -21.73
C ILE A 160 7.59 -12.36 -21.90
N VAL A 161 8.82 -12.72 -21.55
CA VAL A 161 9.99 -11.83 -21.63
C VAL A 161 11.04 -12.53 -22.46
N HIS A 162 11.31 -12.03 -23.67
CA HIS A 162 12.29 -12.60 -24.59
C HIS A 162 13.10 -11.49 -25.29
N ARG A 163 14.22 -11.89 -25.91
CA ARG A 163 15.09 -10.98 -26.66
C ARG A 163 14.64 -10.86 -28.10
N VAL A 164 14.61 -9.63 -28.62
CA VAL A 164 14.35 -9.35 -30.04
C VAL A 164 15.57 -9.77 -30.85
N ILE A 165 15.42 -10.77 -31.73
CA ILE A 165 16.48 -11.22 -32.63
C ILE A 165 16.34 -10.63 -34.03
N ASP A 166 15.14 -10.19 -34.40
CA ASP A 166 14.89 -9.56 -35.69
C ASP A 166 13.64 -8.68 -35.66
N ILE A 167 13.60 -7.68 -36.54
CA ILE A 167 12.47 -6.76 -36.69
C ILE A 167 12.10 -6.72 -38.16
N LYS A 168 10.85 -7.05 -38.46
CA LYS A 168 10.28 -7.00 -39.81
C LYS A 168 9.22 -5.90 -39.87
N GLU A 169 9.10 -5.25 -41.01
CA GLU A 169 8.09 -4.23 -41.25
C GLU A 169 7.32 -4.58 -42.52
N GLU A 170 6.00 -4.74 -42.39
CA GLU A 170 5.11 -5.11 -43.49
C GLU A 170 3.85 -4.25 -43.40
N ASN A 171 3.42 -3.63 -44.51
CA ASN A 171 2.24 -2.76 -44.57
C ASN A 171 2.22 -1.62 -43.51
N GLY A 172 3.40 -1.12 -43.11
CA GLY A 172 3.53 -0.09 -42.07
C GLY A 172 3.32 -0.60 -40.64
N GLN A 173 3.26 -1.93 -40.44
CA GLN A 173 3.24 -2.58 -39.13
C GLN A 173 4.58 -3.26 -38.85
N ARG A 174 5.10 -3.06 -37.64
CA ARG A 174 6.32 -3.74 -37.16
C ARG A 174 5.98 -5.03 -36.43
N TYR A 175 6.70 -6.08 -36.79
CA TYR A 175 6.66 -7.41 -36.23
C TYR A 175 8.02 -7.73 -35.62
N PHE A 176 8.02 -8.26 -34.41
CA PHE A 176 9.24 -8.56 -33.67
C PHE A 176 9.40 -10.08 -33.59
N ILE A 177 10.53 -10.58 -34.08
CA ILE A 177 10.89 -11.98 -33.88
C ILE A 177 11.66 -12.07 -32.57
N THR A 178 11.10 -12.78 -31.60
CA THR A 178 11.67 -12.95 -30.27
C THR A 178 12.24 -14.34 -30.06
N LYS A 179 13.19 -14.43 -29.12
CA LYS A 179 13.78 -15.68 -28.69
C LYS A 179 14.19 -15.59 -27.22
N GLY A 180 13.86 -16.62 -26.43
CA GLY A 180 14.44 -16.78 -25.09
C GLY A 180 15.93 -17.10 -25.16
N ASP A 181 16.75 -16.47 -24.32
CA ASP A 181 18.21 -16.69 -24.31
C ASP A 181 18.61 -18.17 -24.10
N ASN A 182 17.77 -18.95 -23.41
CA ASN A 182 17.95 -20.38 -23.17
C ASN A 182 17.25 -21.29 -24.21
N ASN A 183 16.49 -20.72 -25.15
CA ASN A 183 15.75 -21.51 -26.14
C ASN A 183 16.65 -21.85 -27.34
N ILE A 184 16.41 -23.00 -27.98
CA ILE A 184 17.19 -23.44 -29.14
C ILE A 184 16.73 -22.69 -30.41
N SER A 185 15.42 -22.66 -30.65
CA SER A 185 14.80 -21.98 -31.79
C SER A 185 14.19 -20.62 -31.39
N PRO A 186 14.00 -19.69 -32.36
CA PRO A 186 13.12 -18.54 -32.18
C PRO A 186 11.69 -18.95 -31.84
N ASP A 187 10.93 -18.01 -31.29
CA ASP A 187 9.49 -18.19 -31.09
C ASP A 187 8.78 -18.30 -32.44
N SER A 188 7.83 -19.22 -32.56
CA SER A 188 7.12 -19.50 -33.82
C SER A 188 6.25 -18.35 -34.29
N ASP A 189 5.62 -17.63 -33.34
CA ASP A 189 4.70 -16.54 -33.64
C ASP A 189 5.40 -15.18 -33.49
N PRO A 190 5.38 -14.32 -34.54
CA PRO A 190 5.92 -12.97 -34.43
C PRO A 190 5.09 -12.10 -33.49
N VAL A 191 5.77 -11.32 -32.65
CA VAL A 191 5.12 -10.42 -31.70
C VAL A 191 4.69 -9.14 -32.41
N LEU A 192 3.42 -8.80 -32.27
CA LEU A 192 2.81 -7.59 -32.85
C LEU A 192 3.10 -6.36 -31.97
N ALA A 193 3.21 -5.19 -32.60
CA ALA A 193 3.43 -3.91 -31.90
C ALA A 193 2.46 -3.66 -30.73
N HIS A 194 1.21 -4.11 -30.82
CA HIS A 194 0.19 -3.91 -29.78
C HIS A 194 0.32 -4.89 -28.59
N GLN A 195 1.02 -6.02 -28.77
CA GLN A 195 1.24 -7.02 -27.73
C GLN A 195 2.37 -6.61 -26.78
N ILE A 196 3.22 -5.67 -27.21
CA ILE A 196 4.35 -5.19 -26.43
C ILE A 196 3.86 -4.34 -25.26
N LYS A 197 4.32 -4.71 -24.05
CA LYS A 197 4.07 -3.95 -22.83
C LYS A 197 5.22 -3.00 -22.50
N GLY A 198 6.45 -3.34 -22.90
CA GLY A 198 7.61 -2.46 -22.76
C GLY A 198 8.95 -3.16 -22.92
N ASN A 199 10.02 -2.38 -22.81
CA ASN A 199 11.40 -2.87 -22.81
C ASN A 199 11.95 -3.01 -21.39
N VAL A 200 12.78 -4.03 -21.17
CA VAL A 200 13.45 -4.25 -19.89
C VAL A 200 14.66 -3.33 -19.80
N VAL A 201 14.65 -2.42 -18.82
CA VAL A 201 15.72 -1.41 -18.63
C VAL A 201 16.66 -1.74 -17.48
N ALA A 202 16.21 -2.54 -16.51
CA ALA A 202 17.06 -2.98 -15.41
C ALA A 202 16.62 -4.35 -14.89
N ILE A 203 17.58 -5.11 -14.37
CA ILE A 203 17.40 -6.42 -13.75
C ILE A 203 17.89 -6.28 -12.31
N LEU A 204 17.02 -6.53 -11.33
CA LEU A 204 17.36 -6.54 -9.91
C LEU A 204 17.44 -8.00 -9.45
N PRO A 205 18.67 -8.56 -9.36
CA PRO A 205 18.84 -9.92 -8.91
C PRO A 205 18.42 -10.05 -7.44
N LYS A 206 17.78 -11.19 -7.09
CA LYS A 206 17.42 -11.56 -5.71
C LYS A 206 16.39 -10.67 -4.98
N VAL A 207 15.91 -9.57 -5.56
CA VAL A 207 14.90 -8.71 -4.91
C VAL A 207 13.51 -9.37 -4.91
N GLY A 208 13.20 -10.21 -5.90
CA GLY A 208 11.95 -10.95 -5.95
C GLY A 208 11.74 -11.91 -4.77
N TRP A 209 12.83 -12.45 -4.21
CA TRP A 209 12.80 -13.32 -3.02
C TRP A 209 12.30 -12.60 -1.77
N ALA A 210 12.58 -11.31 -1.61
CA ALA A 210 12.06 -10.52 -0.50
C ALA A 210 10.52 -10.36 -0.61
N THR A 211 10.00 -10.08 -1.81
CA THR A 211 8.56 -10.07 -2.06
C THR A 211 7.89 -11.43 -1.87
N ILE A 212 8.57 -12.53 -2.26
CA ILE A 212 8.08 -13.91 -2.04
C ILE A 212 8.06 -14.24 -0.54
N ALA A 213 9.10 -13.88 0.21
CA ALA A 213 9.17 -14.05 1.65
C ALA A 213 8.11 -13.21 2.40
N ILE A 214 7.76 -12.03 1.91
CA ILE A 214 6.68 -11.21 2.50
C ILE A 214 5.29 -11.81 2.19
N ARG A 215 5.16 -12.56 1.09
CA ARG A 215 3.92 -13.23 0.68
C ARG A 215 3.79 -14.66 1.22
N SER A 216 4.81 -15.18 1.91
CA SER A 216 4.96 -16.60 2.29
C SER A 216 4.04 -17.10 3.41
N ASN A 217 3.02 -16.35 3.83
CA ASN A 217 2.00 -16.89 4.74
C ASN A 217 1.01 -17.85 4.04
N SER A 218 1.14 -18.08 2.73
CA SER A 218 0.43 -19.13 2.00
C SER A 218 1.38 -20.28 1.65
N LEU A 219 1.52 -21.22 2.57
CA LEU A 219 2.30 -22.48 2.45
C LEU A 219 1.93 -23.34 1.22
N GLU A 220 0.79 -23.08 0.60
CA GLU A 220 0.28 -23.82 -0.56
C GLU A 220 1.14 -23.63 -1.83
N PHE A 221 1.75 -22.45 -2.03
CA PHE A 221 2.58 -22.20 -3.23
C PHE A 221 3.94 -22.93 -3.17
N PHE A 222 4.50 -23.10 -1.98
CA PHE A 222 5.76 -23.81 -1.76
C PHE A 222 5.61 -25.32 -1.91
N ALA A 223 4.45 -25.87 -1.54
CA ALA A 223 4.14 -27.28 -1.78
C ALA A 223 4.09 -27.57 -3.29
N GLN A 224 3.45 -26.69 -4.06
CA GLN A 224 3.28 -26.88 -5.51
C GLN A 224 4.61 -26.75 -6.29
N THR A 225 5.47 -25.81 -5.91
CA THR A 225 6.80 -25.64 -6.53
C THR A 225 7.79 -26.74 -6.11
N ALA A 226 7.70 -27.26 -4.89
CA ALA A 226 8.52 -28.40 -4.47
C ALA A 226 8.13 -29.70 -5.19
N GLU A 227 6.84 -29.88 -5.51
CA GLU A 227 6.33 -31.08 -6.18
C GLU A 227 6.62 -31.08 -7.70
N GLU A 228 6.56 -29.92 -8.37
CA GLU A 228 6.98 -29.77 -9.77
C GLU A 228 8.50 -29.96 -9.96
N VAL A 229 9.32 -29.48 -9.01
CA VAL A 229 10.78 -29.68 -9.06
C VAL A 229 11.16 -31.14 -8.81
N ASN A 230 10.38 -31.88 -8.02
CA ASN A 230 10.67 -33.27 -7.69
C ASN A 230 10.06 -34.28 -8.69
N SER A 231 9.08 -33.89 -9.50
CA SER A 231 8.48 -34.73 -10.55
C SER A 231 9.14 -34.60 -11.92
N GLY A 232 9.91 -33.54 -12.18
CA GLY A 232 10.65 -33.35 -13.44
C GLY A 232 12.05 -33.98 -13.49
N GLY A 233 12.49 -34.68 -12.44
CA GLY A 233 13.87 -35.18 -12.29
C GLY A 233 14.09 -36.68 -12.50
N GLY A 234 13.12 -37.41 -13.03
CA GLY A 234 13.17 -38.88 -13.05
C GLY A 234 12.63 -39.53 -14.32
N SER A 235 13.25 -39.27 -15.47
CA SER A 235 13.23 -40.20 -16.62
C SER A 235 14.24 -39.75 -17.68
N GLU A 236 15.49 -40.22 -17.56
CA GLU A 236 16.42 -40.43 -18.69
C GLU A 236 17.65 -41.19 -18.16
N GLU A 237 17.51 -42.51 -18.02
CA GLU A 237 18.55 -43.53 -18.30
C GLU A 237 17.84 -44.76 -18.90
#